data_AF-A0A8D2KSM7-F1
#
_entry.id   AF-A0A8D2KSM7-F1
#
_cell.length_a   1.000
_cell.length_b   1.000
_cell.length_c   1.000
_cell.angle_alpha   90.00
_cell.angle_beta   90.00
_cell.angle_gamma   90.00
#
_symmetry.space_group_name_H-M   'P 1'
#
loop_
_entity.id
_entity.type
_entity.pdbx_description
1 polymer ?
#
loop_
_entity_poly.entity_id
_entity_poly.type
_entity_poly.pdbx_seq_one_letter_code
_entity_poly.pdbx_strand_id
1 'polypeptide(L)'
;LSRHYVAPNFSHSLHLKTKSYLASLSPQAELILRLAEMCRRLESEEEKVLPFYASSLSWDEQKVADKVAMEKPVEPLAEMMQDYVGLERFWKRYNKVRLEQLSLERTKEALLQDNLKLRRLLKQYLDGISVNEEVLSQINPLVIVNQQTVAPSRPQPVPVGEAQVKRPVYNVIEAAHEVSHIL
;
A
#
# COMPACT_ATOMS: atom_id res chain seq x y z
N LEU A 1 -27.88 55.56 -51.00
CA LEU A 1 -26.65 55.26 -50.22
C LEU A 1 -26.98 54.15 -49.22
N SER A 2 -26.84 52.89 -49.65
CA SER A 2 -27.19 51.71 -48.86
C SER A 2 -26.05 51.40 -47.89
N ARG A 3 -26.31 51.49 -46.57
CA ARG A 3 -25.37 51.03 -45.54
C ARG A 3 -25.50 49.52 -45.43
N HIS A 4 -24.53 48.79 -45.98
CA HIS A 4 -24.33 47.37 -45.68
C HIS A 4 -23.96 47.22 -44.21
N TYR A 5 -24.86 46.60 -43.44
CA TYR A 5 -24.57 46.18 -42.07
C TYR A 5 -23.78 44.87 -42.14
N VAL A 6 -22.46 44.93 -41.92
CA VAL A 6 -21.61 43.74 -41.79
C VAL A 6 -21.73 43.28 -40.35
N ALA A 7 -22.44 42.17 -40.11
CA ALA A 7 -22.49 41.54 -38.80
C ALA A 7 -21.06 41.15 -38.37
N PRO A 8 -20.63 41.45 -37.13
CA PRO A 8 -19.25 41.26 -36.73
C PRO A 8 -18.89 39.78 -36.57
N ASN A 9 -17.63 39.46 -36.88
CA ASN A 9 -16.94 38.15 -36.87
C ASN A 9 -16.84 37.46 -35.48
N PHE A 10 -17.86 37.61 -34.63
CA PHE A 10 -17.87 37.17 -33.24
C PHE A 10 -17.75 35.64 -33.12
N SER A 11 -18.36 34.89 -34.04
CA SER A 11 -18.28 33.43 -34.06
C SER A 11 -16.88 32.92 -34.41
N HIS A 12 -16.20 33.56 -35.36
CA HIS A 12 -14.84 33.20 -35.76
C HIS A 12 -13.84 33.48 -34.64
N SER A 13 -13.94 34.65 -33.99
CA SER A 13 -13.08 34.99 -32.83
C SER A 13 -13.27 34.02 -31.66
N LEU A 14 -14.53 33.64 -31.35
CA LEU A 14 -14.82 32.65 -30.32
C LEU A 14 -14.27 31.27 -30.69
N HIS A 15 -14.44 30.85 -31.96
CA HIS A 15 -13.90 29.57 -32.45
C HIS A 15 -12.38 29.50 -32.31
N LEU A 16 -11.64 30.56 -32.69
CA LEU A 16 -10.18 30.60 -32.50
C LEU A 16 -9.78 30.53 -31.03
N LYS A 17 -10.49 31.23 -30.14
CA LYS A 17 -10.23 31.17 -28.68
C LYS A 17 -10.44 29.77 -28.13
N THR A 18 -11.55 29.11 -28.49
CA THR A 18 -11.81 27.72 -28.06
C THR A 18 -10.76 26.75 -28.60
N LYS A 19 -10.35 26.88 -29.86
CA LYS A 19 -9.29 26.06 -30.46
C LYS A 19 -7.96 26.24 -29.74
N SER A 20 -7.57 27.46 -29.43
CA SER A 20 -6.34 27.76 -28.68
C SER A 20 -6.38 27.18 -27.27
N TYR A 21 -7.53 27.28 -26.59
CA TYR A 21 -7.71 26.74 -25.24
C TYR A 21 -7.64 25.20 -25.22
N LEU A 22 -8.28 24.53 -26.16
CA LEU A 22 -8.19 23.06 -26.28
C LEU A 22 -6.77 22.62 -26.63
N ALA A 23 -6.08 23.34 -27.51
CA ALA A 23 -4.69 23.07 -27.84
C ALA A 23 -3.77 23.19 -26.62
N SER A 24 -4.04 24.14 -25.70
CA SER A 24 -3.27 24.25 -24.45
C SER A 24 -3.56 23.14 -23.45
N LEU A 25 -4.74 22.49 -23.52
CA LEU A 25 -5.11 21.38 -22.63
C LEU A 25 -4.57 20.02 -23.11
N SER A 26 -4.40 19.84 -24.43
CA SER A 26 -3.86 18.61 -25.05
C SER A 26 -2.61 18.04 -24.35
N PRO A 27 -1.53 18.81 -24.10
CA PRO A 27 -0.32 18.26 -23.50
C PRO A 27 -0.55 17.70 -22.09
N GLN A 28 -1.44 18.31 -21.32
CA GLN A 28 -1.77 17.83 -19.97
C GLN A 28 -2.57 16.52 -20.03
N ALA A 29 -3.53 16.42 -20.96
CA ALA A 29 -4.27 15.18 -21.17
C ALA A 29 -3.35 14.04 -21.65
N GLU A 30 -2.44 14.32 -22.59
CA GLU A 30 -1.44 13.36 -23.07
C GLU A 30 -0.53 12.88 -21.93
N LEU A 31 -0.09 13.79 -21.05
CA LEU A 31 0.71 13.41 -19.89
C LEU A 31 -0.07 12.47 -18.95
N ILE A 32 -1.33 12.79 -18.65
CA ILE A 32 -2.17 11.93 -17.79
C ILE A 32 -2.31 10.53 -18.40
N LEU A 33 -2.54 10.44 -19.72
CA LEU A 33 -2.66 9.15 -20.41
C LEU A 33 -1.34 8.36 -20.39
N ARG A 34 -0.21 9.01 -20.63
CA ARG A 34 1.10 8.36 -20.57
C ARG A 34 1.41 7.84 -19.16
N LEU A 35 1.13 8.64 -18.13
CA LEU A 35 1.29 8.21 -16.74
C LEU A 35 0.37 7.02 -16.42
N ALA A 36 -0.90 7.08 -16.84
CA ALA A 36 -1.83 5.97 -16.66
C ALA A 36 -1.33 4.69 -17.34
N GLU A 37 -0.78 4.77 -18.56
CA GLU A 37 -0.20 3.63 -19.26
C GLU A 37 1.03 3.06 -18.54
N MET A 38 1.95 3.93 -18.07
CA MET A 38 3.12 3.51 -17.31
C MET A 38 2.74 2.84 -15.99
N CYS A 39 1.78 3.41 -15.25
CA CYS A 39 1.24 2.81 -14.04
C CYS A 39 0.57 1.47 -14.34
N ARG A 40 -0.20 1.36 -15.43
CA ARG A 40 -0.88 0.12 -15.83
C ARG A 40 0.06 -1.07 -16.04
N ARG A 41 1.32 -0.82 -16.41
CA ARG A 41 2.33 -1.87 -16.53
C ARG A 41 2.76 -2.48 -15.19
N LEU A 42 2.60 -1.74 -14.10
CA LEU A 42 2.99 -2.16 -12.74
C LEU A 42 1.82 -2.79 -11.96
N GLU A 43 0.61 -2.73 -12.52
CA GLU A 43 -0.58 -3.34 -11.94
C GLU A 43 -0.56 -4.86 -12.10
N SER A 44 -1.09 -5.56 -11.10
CA SER A 44 -1.34 -7.00 -11.19
C SER A 44 -2.40 -7.33 -12.24
N GLU A 45 -2.41 -8.56 -12.74
CA GLU A 45 -3.44 -9.00 -13.69
C GLU A 45 -4.85 -8.93 -13.08
N GLU A 46 -4.98 -9.23 -11.79
CA GLU A 46 -6.24 -9.07 -11.05
C GLU A 46 -6.74 -7.62 -11.10
N GLU A 47 -5.88 -6.64 -10.84
CA GLU A 47 -6.24 -5.21 -10.87
C GLU A 47 -6.54 -4.69 -12.28
N LYS A 48 -5.95 -5.30 -13.30
CA LYS A 48 -6.25 -4.94 -14.70
C LYS A 48 -7.61 -5.44 -15.15
N VAL A 49 -8.03 -6.60 -14.65
CA VAL A 49 -9.31 -7.26 -14.98
C VAL A 49 -10.44 -6.76 -14.09
N LEU A 50 -10.17 -6.55 -12.80
CA LEU A 50 -11.11 -6.05 -11.80
C LEU A 50 -10.52 -4.81 -11.08
N PRO A 51 -10.50 -3.63 -11.72
CA PRO A 51 -9.89 -2.42 -11.16
C PRO A 51 -10.62 -1.87 -9.93
N PHE A 52 -11.87 -2.28 -9.72
CA PHE A 52 -12.73 -1.81 -8.65
C PHE A 52 -13.27 -3.00 -7.89
N TYR A 53 -12.90 -3.09 -6.61
CA TYR A 53 -13.39 -4.12 -5.71
C TYR A 53 -14.87 -3.89 -5.41
N ALA A 54 -15.58 -4.98 -5.18
CA ALA A 54 -16.93 -4.90 -4.62
C ALA A 54 -16.84 -4.22 -3.26
N SER A 55 -17.75 -3.29 -2.99
CA SER A 55 -17.81 -2.69 -1.66
C SER A 55 -18.05 -3.80 -0.64
N SER A 56 -17.26 -3.79 0.44
CA SER A 56 -17.46 -4.67 1.58
C SER A 56 -18.55 -4.17 2.52
N LEU A 57 -19.10 -2.98 2.27
CA LEU A 57 -20.17 -2.40 3.07
C LEU A 57 -21.46 -3.18 2.92
N SER A 58 -22.12 -3.41 4.05
CA SER A 58 -23.50 -3.86 4.08
C SER A 58 -24.44 -2.77 3.52
N TRP A 59 -25.65 -3.18 3.14
CA TRP A 59 -26.68 -2.26 2.65
C TRP A 59 -26.98 -1.11 3.61
N ASP A 60 -26.93 -1.36 4.92
CA ASP A 60 -27.19 -0.35 5.93
C ASP A 60 -26.02 0.63 6.07
N GLU A 61 -24.78 0.14 6.03
CA GLU A 61 -23.57 0.98 6.04
C GLU A 61 -23.47 1.84 4.77
N GLN A 62 -23.79 1.28 3.61
CA GLN A 62 -23.82 2.02 2.36
C GLN A 62 -24.81 3.20 2.44
N LYS A 63 -26.01 2.97 2.99
CA LYS A 63 -26.99 4.05 3.21
C LYS A 63 -26.48 5.13 4.14
N VAL A 64 -25.70 4.77 5.16
CA VAL A 64 -25.08 5.75 6.07
C VAL A 64 -24.01 6.55 5.33
N ALA A 65 -23.14 5.89 4.56
CA ALA A 65 -22.12 6.56 3.76
C ALA A 65 -22.73 7.53 2.73
N ASP A 66 -23.80 7.11 2.05
CA ASP A 66 -24.52 7.95 1.08
C ASP A 66 -25.14 9.19 1.74
N LYS A 67 -25.67 9.04 2.97
CA LYS A 67 -26.20 10.18 3.74
C LYS A 67 -25.10 11.16 4.11
N VAL A 68 -23.98 10.67 4.63
CA VAL A 68 -22.83 11.51 5.00
C VAL A 68 -22.26 12.24 3.78
N ALA A 69 -22.23 11.59 2.61
CA ALA A 69 -21.79 12.22 1.37
C ALA A 69 -22.70 13.37 0.89
N MET A 70 -23.98 13.36 1.28
CA MET A 70 -24.95 14.43 0.99
C MET A 70 -24.88 15.58 2.01
N GLU A 71 -24.29 15.36 3.18
CA GLU A 71 -24.14 16.38 4.21
C GLU A 71 -23.07 17.40 3.81
N LYS A 72 -23.25 18.65 4.25
CA LYS A 72 -22.29 19.71 3.96
C LYS A 72 -21.01 19.42 4.75
N PRO A 73 -19.83 19.36 4.09
CA PRO A 73 -18.58 19.10 4.77
C PRO A 73 -18.29 20.22 5.76
N VAL A 74 -17.93 19.81 6.98
CA VAL A 74 -17.53 20.70 8.08
C VAL A 74 -16.02 20.94 8.06
N GLU A 75 -15.27 19.91 7.67
CA GLU A 75 -13.81 19.92 7.64
C GLU A 75 -13.26 20.58 6.36
N PRO A 76 -12.20 21.42 6.45
CA PRO A 76 -11.59 22.08 5.29
C PRO A 76 -11.11 21.10 4.21
N LEU A 77 -10.62 19.92 4.63
CA LEU A 77 -10.22 18.87 3.69
C LEU A 77 -11.43 18.29 2.94
N ALA A 78 -12.55 18.08 3.63
CA ALA A 78 -13.76 17.54 3.04
C ALA A 78 -14.41 18.54 2.06
N GLU A 79 -14.30 19.85 2.32
CA GLU A 79 -14.71 20.89 1.38
C GLU A 79 -13.89 20.83 0.09
N MET A 80 -12.56 20.74 0.19
CA MET A 80 -11.69 20.59 -0.98
C MET A 80 -11.96 19.30 -1.75
N MET A 81 -12.32 18.21 -1.06
CA MET A 81 -12.61 16.93 -1.70
C MET A 81 -13.91 16.95 -2.52
N GLN A 82 -14.81 17.93 -2.33
CA GLN A 82 -16.03 18.03 -3.14
C GLN A 82 -15.73 18.20 -4.64
N ASP A 83 -14.68 18.95 -4.98
CA ASP A 83 -14.24 19.15 -6.36
C ASP A 83 -13.72 17.85 -7.02
N TYR A 84 -13.43 16.83 -6.20
CA TYR A 84 -12.85 15.56 -6.62
C TYR A 84 -13.76 14.35 -6.39
N VAL A 85 -15.06 14.56 -6.16
CA VAL A 85 -16.03 13.46 -5.96
C VAL A 85 -15.99 12.47 -7.15
N GLY A 86 -15.78 12.95 -8.37
CA GLY A 86 -15.64 12.10 -9.57
C GLY A 86 -14.40 11.19 -9.56
N LEU A 87 -13.44 11.41 -8.66
CA LEU A 87 -12.21 10.62 -8.51
C LEU A 87 -12.30 9.59 -7.38
N GLU A 88 -13.47 9.32 -6.79
CA GLU A 88 -13.63 8.34 -5.72
C GLU A 88 -12.98 6.97 -6.04
N ARG A 89 -13.19 6.49 -7.26
CA ARG A 89 -12.62 5.22 -7.74
C ARG A 89 -11.09 5.24 -7.84
N PHE A 90 -10.53 6.39 -8.22
CA PHE A 90 -9.07 6.58 -8.24
C PHE A 90 -8.52 6.48 -6.81
N TRP A 91 -9.15 7.18 -5.86
CA TRP A 91 -8.72 7.17 -4.45
C TRP A 91 -8.87 5.79 -3.81
N LYS A 92 -9.96 5.06 -4.09
CA LYS A 92 -10.14 3.66 -3.65
C LYS A 92 -8.97 2.79 -4.09
N ARG A 93 -8.58 2.89 -5.36
CA ARG A 93 -7.47 2.11 -5.92
C ARG A 93 -6.11 2.52 -5.34
N TYR A 94 -5.88 3.82 -5.22
CA TYR A 94 -4.66 4.37 -4.62
C TYR A 94 -4.49 3.91 -3.16
N ASN A 95 -5.54 4.04 -2.35
CA ASN A 95 -5.52 3.66 -0.95
C ASN A 95 -5.30 2.16 -0.78
N LYS A 96 -5.92 1.32 -1.61
CA LYS A 96 -5.64 -0.12 -1.61
C LYS A 96 -4.15 -0.40 -1.83
N VAL A 97 -3.58 0.09 -2.93
CA VAL A 97 -2.18 -0.18 -3.27
C VAL A 97 -1.25 0.36 -2.18
N ARG A 98 -1.59 1.49 -1.56
CA ARG A 98 -0.83 2.05 -0.43
C ARG A 98 -0.86 1.14 0.80
N LEU A 99 -2.01 0.58 1.14
CA LEU A 99 -2.14 -0.39 2.23
C LEU A 99 -1.37 -1.67 1.93
N GLU A 100 -1.46 -2.18 0.70
CA GLU A 100 -0.71 -3.35 0.25
C GLU A 100 0.81 -3.12 0.34
N GLN A 101 1.30 -1.96 -0.11
CA GLN A 101 2.70 -1.57 0.02
C GLN A 101 3.17 -1.63 1.48
N LEU A 102 2.43 -1.01 2.40
CA LEU A 102 2.76 -1.01 3.83
C LEU A 102 2.76 -2.43 4.42
N SER A 103 1.81 -3.28 3.99
CA SER A 103 1.75 -4.68 4.44
C SER A 103 2.95 -5.50 3.94
N LEU A 104 3.40 -5.25 2.70
CA LEU A 104 4.55 -5.90 2.10
C LEU A 104 5.85 -5.46 2.78
N GLU A 105 6.00 -4.17 3.08
CA GLU A 105 7.15 -3.62 3.80
C GLU A 105 7.32 -4.31 5.16
N ARG A 106 6.26 -4.37 5.97
CA ARG A 106 6.26 -5.07 7.26
C ARG A 106 6.58 -6.56 7.12
N THR A 107 6.00 -7.22 6.12
CA THR A 107 6.23 -8.65 5.87
C THR A 107 7.69 -8.92 5.49
N LYS A 108 8.28 -8.05 4.66
CA LYS A 108 9.70 -8.12 4.28
C LYS A 108 10.61 -7.96 5.51
N GLU A 109 10.33 -7.00 6.37
CA GLU A 109 11.09 -6.79 7.61
C GLU A 109 11.03 -8.03 8.52
N ALA A 110 9.84 -8.60 8.72
CA ALA A 110 9.67 -9.83 9.51
C ALA A 110 10.48 -11.00 8.92
N LEU A 111 10.40 -11.22 7.60
CA LEU A 111 11.15 -12.27 6.92
C LEU A 111 12.67 -12.09 7.03
N LEU A 112 13.16 -10.85 6.99
CA LEU A 112 14.58 -10.56 7.19
C LEU A 112 15.03 -10.90 8.61
N GLN A 113 14.23 -10.55 9.63
CA GLN A 113 14.53 -10.90 11.02
C GLN A 113 14.55 -12.41 11.22
N ASP A 114 13.60 -13.13 10.62
CA ASP A 114 13.55 -14.58 10.71
C ASP A 114 14.72 -15.23 9.97
N ASN A 115 15.11 -14.72 8.80
CA ASN A 115 16.30 -15.19 8.10
C ASN A 115 17.58 -15.00 8.95
N LEU A 116 17.72 -13.86 9.63
CA LEU A 116 18.83 -13.60 10.55
C LEU A 116 18.82 -14.55 11.75
N LYS A 117 17.65 -14.83 12.34
CA LYS A 117 17.53 -15.83 13.41
C LYS A 117 17.93 -17.21 12.93
N LEU A 118 17.44 -17.65 11.77
CA LEU A 118 17.77 -18.96 11.19
C LEU A 118 19.25 -19.10 10.90
N ARG A 119 19.89 -18.07 10.33
CA ARG A 119 21.35 -18.07 10.11
C ARG A 119 22.13 -18.16 11.42
N ARG A 120 21.68 -17.47 12.48
CA ARG A 120 22.30 -17.57 13.82
C ARG A 120 22.15 -18.96 14.42
N LEU A 121 20.96 -19.55 14.35
CA LEU A 121 20.70 -20.91 14.83
C LEU A 121 21.53 -21.93 14.05
N LEU A 122 21.65 -21.77 12.74
CA LEU A 122 22.49 -22.63 11.90
C LEU A 122 23.97 -22.48 12.28
N LYS A 123 24.47 -21.26 12.48
CA LYS A 123 25.85 -21.04 12.96
C LYS A 123 26.06 -21.73 14.31
N GLN A 124 25.16 -21.51 15.28
CA GLN A 124 25.23 -22.15 16.59
C GLN A 124 25.22 -23.69 16.51
N TYR A 125 24.42 -24.26 15.61
CA TYR A 125 24.39 -25.72 15.39
C TYR A 125 25.73 -26.22 14.84
N LEU A 126 26.29 -25.54 13.82
CA LEU A 126 27.58 -25.90 13.23
C LEU A 126 28.73 -25.75 14.23
N ASP A 127 28.73 -24.70 15.05
CA ASP A 127 29.70 -24.49 16.13
C ASP A 127 29.57 -25.56 17.24
N GLY A 128 28.37 -26.13 17.44
CA GLY A 128 28.13 -27.22 18.39
C GLY A 128 28.60 -28.60 17.93
N ILE A 129 28.74 -28.82 16.61
CA ILE A 129 29.17 -30.11 16.04
C ILE A 129 30.58 -30.07 15.42
N SER A 130 31.10 -28.88 15.10
CA SER A 130 32.43 -28.69 14.52
C SER A 130 33.36 -27.99 15.52
N VAL A 131 34.64 -28.39 15.55
CA VAL A 131 35.63 -27.74 16.41
C VAL A 131 36.28 -26.60 15.63
N ASN A 132 35.93 -25.36 15.98
CA ASN A 132 36.49 -24.14 15.40
C ASN A 132 37.29 -23.34 16.46
N GLU A 133 38.28 -22.54 16.03
CA GLU A 133 39.09 -21.65 16.89
C GLU A 133 38.23 -20.65 17.68
N GLU A 134 37.16 -20.12 17.06
CA GLU A 134 36.16 -19.26 17.73
C GLU A 134 35.41 -20.00 18.85
N VAL A 135 35.18 -21.30 18.70
CA VAL A 135 34.49 -22.14 19.70
C VAL A 135 35.43 -22.49 20.84
N LEU A 136 36.72 -22.70 20.56
CA LEU A 136 37.75 -22.99 21.57
C LEU A 136 38.19 -21.78 22.39
N SER A 137 38.03 -20.56 21.85
CA SER A 137 38.32 -19.31 22.55
C SER A 137 37.17 -18.82 23.44
N GLN A 138 35.96 -19.36 23.26
CA GLN A 138 34.79 -19.09 24.11
C GLN A 138 34.62 -20.16 25.19
N ILE A 139 33.92 -19.84 26.28
CA ILE A 139 33.56 -20.82 27.32
C ILE A 139 32.65 -21.88 26.69
N ASN A 140 33.21 -23.07 26.49
CA ASN A 140 32.62 -24.15 25.74
C ASN A 140 32.69 -25.46 26.56
N PRO A 141 31.69 -26.35 26.45
CA PRO A 141 31.66 -27.62 27.20
C PRO A 141 32.79 -28.59 26.79
N LEU A 142 33.52 -28.29 25.71
CA LEU A 142 34.67 -29.04 25.24
C LEU A 142 35.95 -28.73 26.03
N VAL A 143 36.01 -27.60 26.75
CA VAL A 143 37.19 -27.18 27.53
C VAL A 143 36.86 -27.29 29.03
N ILE A 144 37.39 -28.33 29.67
CA ILE A 144 37.25 -28.53 31.11
C ILE A 144 38.48 -27.92 31.80
N VAL A 145 38.33 -26.70 32.33
CA VAL A 145 39.35 -26.12 33.22
C VAL A 145 38.87 -26.25 34.67
N ASN A 146 39.57 -27.06 35.47
CA ASN A 146 39.42 -27.17 36.93
C ASN A 146 38.04 -27.56 37.49
N GLN A 147 37.45 -28.65 36.97
CA GLN A 147 36.42 -29.47 37.65
C GLN A 147 35.13 -28.78 38.14
N GLN A 148 34.84 -27.53 37.78
CA GLN A 148 33.55 -26.88 38.06
C GLN A 148 32.72 -26.84 36.78
N THR A 149 31.93 -27.88 36.57
CA THR A 149 30.93 -27.95 35.51
C THR A 149 29.84 -26.90 35.73
N VAL A 150 30.03 -25.69 35.20
CA VAL A 150 28.92 -24.77 34.94
C VAL A 150 28.24 -25.26 33.67
N ALA A 151 27.36 -26.24 33.82
CA ALA A 151 26.57 -26.74 32.70
C ALA A 151 25.68 -25.59 32.17
N PRO A 152 25.87 -25.13 30.91
CA PRO A 152 24.88 -24.24 30.32
C PRO A 152 23.57 -25.02 30.19
N SER A 153 22.48 -24.40 30.63
CA SER A 153 21.12 -24.95 30.55
C SER A 153 20.87 -25.53 29.16
N ARG A 154 20.63 -26.85 29.12
CA ARG A 154 20.29 -27.62 27.92
C ARG A 154 19.19 -26.88 27.14
N PRO A 155 19.41 -26.49 25.86
CA PRO A 155 18.32 -25.97 25.05
C PRO A 155 17.29 -27.11 24.92
N GLN A 156 16.06 -26.85 25.36
CA GLN A 156 14.98 -27.79 25.19
C GLN A 156 14.76 -28.03 23.69
N PRO A 157 14.49 -29.28 23.26
CA PRO A 157 14.14 -29.55 21.87
C PRO A 157 12.84 -28.81 21.56
N VAL A 158 12.95 -27.74 20.78
CA VAL A 158 11.78 -27.03 20.26
C VAL A 158 11.07 -28.02 19.34
N PRO A 159 9.81 -28.41 19.60
CA PRO A 159 9.10 -29.32 18.73
C PRO A 159 8.97 -28.64 17.37
N VAL A 160 9.54 -29.28 16.34
CA VAL A 160 9.28 -28.96 14.92
C VAL A 160 7.87 -29.46 14.60
N GLY A 161 6.88 -28.82 15.21
CA GLY A 161 5.50 -28.92 14.81
C GLY A 161 5.26 -27.81 13.81
N GLU A 162 4.78 -28.17 12.62
CA GLU A 162 4.30 -27.28 11.57
C GLU A 162 3.18 -26.37 12.12
N ALA A 163 3.55 -25.35 12.89
CA ALA A 163 2.67 -24.23 13.14
C ALA A 163 2.60 -23.49 11.81
N GLN A 164 1.62 -23.85 10.98
CA GLN A 164 1.19 -23.03 9.87
C GLN A 164 1.09 -21.61 10.41
N VAL A 165 2.07 -20.78 10.05
CA VAL A 165 2.05 -19.35 10.30
C VAL A 165 0.84 -18.87 9.49
N LYS A 166 -0.33 -18.89 10.13
CA LYS A 166 -1.54 -18.30 9.58
C LYS A 166 -1.16 -16.85 9.36
N ARG A 167 -0.91 -16.52 8.09
CA ARG A 167 -0.65 -15.15 7.67
C ARG A 167 -1.80 -14.32 8.27
N PRO A 168 -1.52 -13.23 8.99
CA PRO A 168 -2.58 -12.34 9.40
C PRO A 168 -3.31 -11.93 8.13
N VAL A 169 -4.58 -12.33 8.02
CA VAL A 169 -5.47 -11.80 7.00
C VAL A 169 -5.65 -10.35 7.38
N TYR A 170 -5.01 -9.45 6.65
CA TYR A 170 -5.27 -8.03 6.81
C TYR A 170 -6.69 -7.81 6.32
N ASN A 171 -7.63 -7.66 7.25
CA ASN A 171 -9.00 -7.29 6.90
C ASN A 171 -8.90 -5.93 6.21
N VAL A 172 -9.28 -5.87 4.93
CA VAL A 172 -9.46 -4.62 4.20
C VAL A 172 -10.71 -3.98 4.79
N ILE A 173 -10.53 -3.24 5.88
CA ILE A 173 -11.58 -2.44 6.48
C ILE A 173 -11.67 -1.18 5.61
N GLU A 174 -12.80 -0.98 4.95
CA GLU A 174 -13.04 0.25 4.17
C GLU A 174 -13.05 1.44 5.13
N ALA A 175 -12.47 2.57 4.71
CA ALA A 175 -12.32 3.77 5.55
C ALA A 175 -13.64 4.29 6.16
N ALA A 176 -14.79 3.87 5.61
CA ALA A 176 -16.11 4.15 6.17
C ALA A 176 -16.29 3.61 7.61
N HIS A 177 -15.57 2.55 8.01
CA HIS A 177 -15.64 1.99 9.36
C HIS A 177 -14.91 2.80 10.44
N GLU A 178 -14.02 3.74 10.08
CA GLU A 178 -13.32 4.60 11.06
C GLU A 178 -14.00 5.98 11.25
N VAL A 179 -15.02 6.30 10.46
CA VAL A 179 -15.69 7.62 10.49
C VAL A 179 -16.33 7.94 11.85
N SER A 180 -16.71 6.93 12.64
CA SER A 180 -17.31 7.14 13.96
C SER A 180 -16.35 7.61 15.05
N HIS A 181 -15.04 7.67 14.80
CA HIS A 181 -14.03 8.07 15.78
C HIS A 181 -13.27 9.35 15.45
N ILE A 182 -13.58 9.99 14.31
CA ILE A 182 -12.87 11.19 13.84
C ILE A 182 -13.78 12.44 13.87
N LEU A 183 -15.07 12.29 14.19
CA LEU A 183 -16.02 13.39 14.42
C LEU A 183 -16.35 13.56 15.91
#